data_AF-A2C915-F1
#
_entry.id   AF-A2C915-F1
#
_cell.length_a   1.000
_cell.length_b   1.000
_cell.length_c   1.000
_cell.angle_alpha   90.00
_cell.angle_beta   90.00
_cell.angle_gamma   90.00
#
_symmetry.space_group_name_H-M   'P 1'
#
loop_
_entity.id
_entity.type
_entity.pdbx_description
1 polymer ?
#
loop_
_entity_poly.entity_id
_entity_poly.type
_entity_poly.pdbx_seq_one_letter_code
_entity_poly.pdbx_strand_id
1 'polypeptide(L)'
;MLALKLATGSTLNGNVYVSNPLSPIVGSHSTEPGVPPQESQDRWFKSDLLRREVNLSELYELSQGELDLIMAETATIRSDPDSSRNNRGKFVVAGYVLELAKIISDRRANQSS
;
A
#
# COMPACT_ATOMS: atom_id res chain seq x y z
N MET A 1 -50.15 -19.70 -42.86
CA MET A 1 -50.54 -20.73 -41.87
C MET A 1 -49.34 -21.64 -41.63
N LEU A 2 -48.71 -21.57 -40.45
CA LEU A 2 -48.28 -22.78 -39.71
C LEU A 2 -47.82 -22.34 -38.31
N ALA A 3 -48.52 -22.84 -37.30
CA ALA A 3 -48.05 -22.81 -35.93
C ALA A 3 -47.13 -24.02 -35.71
N LEU A 4 -46.03 -23.83 -35.00
CA LEU A 4 -45.50 -24.90 -34.16
C LEU A 4 -45.03 -24.32 -32.82
N LYS A 5 -45.48 -25.00 -31.78
CA LYS A 5 -45.37 -24.71 -30.35
C LYS A 5 -44.18 -25.46 -29.76
N LEU A 6 -43.83 -25.06 -28.53
CA LEU A 6 -43.06 -25.74 -27.47
C LEU A 6 -41.64 -25.14 -27.27
N ALA A 7 -41.17 -24.83 -26.06
CA ALA A 7 -41.67 -25.08 -24.73
C ALA A 7 -41.08 -24.09 -23.68
N THR A 8 -41.94 -23.72 -22.72
CA THR A 8 -41.76 -23.59 -21.27
C THR A 8 -40.48 -23.04 -20.62
N GLY A 9 -40.73 -22.08 -19.71
CA GLY A 9 -39.96 -21.81 -18.49
C GLY A 9 -39.10 -20.55 -18.60
N SER A 10 -39.17 -19.53 -17.73
CA SER A 10 -39.86 -19.35 -16.46
C SER A 10 -40.01 -17.84 -16.20
N THR A 11 -41.16 -17.48 -15.64
CA THR A 11 -41.47 -16.30 -14.81
C THR A 11 -40.54 -15.08 -14.89
N LEU A 12 -41.00 -14.06 -15.60
CA LEU A 12 -40.54 -12.68 -15.50
C LEU A 12 -40.93 -12.14 -14.12
N ASN A 13 -39.95 -11.82 -13.28
CA ASN A 13 -40.18 -10.88 -12.18
C ASN A 13 -39.43 -9.60 -12.54
N GLY A 14 -40.20 -8.58 -12.91
CA GLY A 14 -39.68 -7.28 -13.27
C GLY A 14 -39.00 -6.65 -12.08
N ASN A 15 -37.81 -6.10 -12.30
CA ASN A 15 -37.34 -4.98 -11.50
C ASN A 15 -36.76 -3.93 -12.45
N VAL A 16 -37.35 -2.74 -12.30
CA VAL A 16 -37.05 -1.49 -12.96
C VAL A 16 -35.56 -1.17 -12.80
N TYR A 17 -34.89 -0.85 -13.91
CA TYR A 17 -33.56 -0.25 -13.86
C TYR A 17 -33.66 1.14 -13.24
N VAL A 18 -33.26 1.27 -11.98
CA VAL A 18 -32.85 2.55 -11.41
C VAL A 18 -31.32 2.60 -11.50
N SER A 19 -30.82 3.46 -12.38
CA SER A 19 -29.41 3.82 -12.48
C SER A 19 -28.93 4.39 -11.14
N ASN A 20 -28.08 3.63 -10.43
CA ASN A 20 -27.34 4.11 -9.27
C ASN A 20 -25.87 4.32 -9.69
N PRO A 21 -25.39 5.55 -9.86
CA PRO A 21 -24.01 5.82 -10.19
C PRO A 21 -23.20 5.85 -8.89
N LEU A 22 -22.82 4.68 -8.35
CA LEU A 22 -21.76 4.52 -7.35
C LEU A 22 -21.55 3.02 -7.09
N SER A 23 -20.66 2.41 -7.86
CA SER A 23 -20.00 1.17 -7.46
C SER A 23 -18.52 1.48 -7.30
N PRO A 24 -17.96 1.49 -6.08
CA PRO A 24 -16.52 1.51 -5.90
C PRO A 24 -15.97 0.16 -6.37
N ILE A 25 -15.17 0.19 -7.44
CA ILE A 25 -14.42 -0.96 -7.92
C ILE A 25 -13.22 -1.16 -6.99
N VAL A 26 -13.15 -2.34 -6.38
CA VAL A 26 -11.95 -3.00 -5.83
C VAL A 26 -11.30 -2.37 -4.59
N GLY A 27 -11.39 -3.11 -3.47
CA GLY A 27 -10.36 -3.11 -2.43
C GLY A 27 -10.69 -2.37 -1.14
N SER A 28 -11.78 -2.73 -0.46
CA SER A 28 -11.95 -2.41 0.96
C SER A 28 -10.96 -3.23 1.79
N HIS A 29 -9.69 -2.80 1.86
CA HIS A 29 -8.90 -3.07 3.05
C HIS A 29 -9.43 -2.14 4.14
N SER A 30 -10.00 -2.72 5.19
CA SER A 30 -10.28 -2.00 6.42
C SER A 30 -8.95 -1.46 6.95
N THR A 31 -8.63 -0.21 6.64
CA THR A 31 -7.53 0.50 7.31
C THR A 31 -8.00 0.71 8.74
N GLU A 32 -7.49 -0.09 9.68
CA GLU A 32 -7.54 0.32 11.07
C GLU A 32 -6.96 1.74 11.16
N PRO A 33 -7.64 2.69 11.81
CA PRO A 33 -7.13 4.04 11.98
C PRO A 33 -5.91 4.00 12.90
N GLY A 34 -4.73 3.81 12.31
CA GLY A 34 -3.48 3.78 13.06
C GLY A 34 -2.36 2.95 12.44
N VAL A 35 -2.66 1.98 11.57
CA VAL A 35 -1.63 1.09 10.99
C VAL A 35 -1.49 1.35 9.48
N PRO A 36 -0.40 1.97 9.01
CA PRO A 36 -0.07 2.11 7.60
C PRO A 36 -0.10 0.72 6.91
N PRO A 37 -0.76 0.58 5.74
CA PRO A 37 -0.82 -0.69 4.99
C PRO A 37 0.53 -1.33 4.70
N GLN A 38 1.60 -0.54 4.72
CA GLN A 38 2.99 -0.93 4.55
C GLN A 38 3.46 -1.88 5.66
N GLU A 39 2.93 -1.75 6.89
CA GLU A 39 3.31 -2.59 8.03
C GLU A 39 2.91 -4.05 7.87
N SER A 40 1.87 -4.34 7.08
CA SER A 40 1.44 -5.71 6.81
C SER A 40 2.33 -6.41 5.78
N GLN A 41 3.36 -5.74 5.25
CA GLN A 41 4.24 -6.28 4.21
C GLN A 41 5.56 -6.79 4.81
N ASP A 42 5.83 -8.08 4.66
CA ASP A 42 7.14 -8.65 4.96
C ASP A 42 8.14 -8.29 3.85
N ARG A 43 8.77 -7.12 4.02
CA ARG A 43 9.76 -6.59 3.08
C ARG A 43 11.04 -6.22 3.81
N TRP A 44 12.14 -6.46 3.13
CA TRP A 44 13.48 -6.18 3.62
C TRP A 44 14.13 -5.10 2.77
N PHE A 45 14.74 -4.12 3.44
CA PHE A 45 15.52 -3.08 2.84
C PHE A 45 16.98 -3.25 3.24
N LYS A 46 17.85 -3.46 2.24
CA LYS A 46 19.29 -3.48 2.45
C LYS A 46 19.80 -2.04 2.55
N SER A 47 20.14 -1.63 3.76
CA SER A 47 20.68 -0.31 4.06
C SER A 47 22.21 -0.32 3.98
N ASP A 48 22.74 0.55 3.13
CA ASP A 48 24.17 0.80 3.02
C ASP A 48 24.66 1.64 4.21
N LEU A 49 23.82 2.54 4.76
CA LEU A 49 24.17 3.38 5.91
C LEU A 49 24.20 2.60 7.23
N LEU A 50 23.24 1.69 7.46
CA LEU A 50 23.22 0.83 8.65
C LEU A 50 24.06 -0.45 8.48
N ARG A 51 24.57 -0.72 7.27
CA ARG A 51 25.36 -1.91 6.91
C ARG A 51 24.66 -3.23 7.23
N ARG A 52 23.33 -3.25 7.14
CA ARG A 52 22.50 -4.43 7.40
C ARG A 52 21.18 -4.33 6.65
N GLU A 53 20.48 -5.44 6.58
CA GLU A 53 19.10 -5.45 6.13
C GLU A 53 18.18 -5.07 7.30
N VAL A 54 17.12 -4.36 6.98
CA VAL A 54 16.11 -3.87 7.92
C VAL A 54 14.75 -4.32 7.40
N ASN A 55 13.99 -5.02 8.24
CA ASN A 55 12.60 -5.34 7.92
C ASN A 55 11.71 -4.11 8.16
N LEU A 56 10.62 -3.97 7.42
CA LEU A 56 9.66 -2.88 7.66
C LEU A 56 9.13 -2.87 9.10
N SER A 57 8.88 -4.04 9.69
CA SER A 57 8.43 -4.15 11.09
C SER A 57 9.47 -3.65 12.09
N GLU A 58 10.76 -3.80 11.77
CA GLU A 58 11.88 -3.38 12.63
C GLU A 58 12.02 -1.86 12.73
N LEU A 59 11.42 -1.07 11.81
CA LEU A 59 11.51 0.40 11.84
C LEU A 59 10.98 0.99 13.16
N TYR A 60 10.07 0.30 13.84
CA TYR A 60 9.55 0.69 15.15
C TYR A 60 10.59 0.60 16.27
N GLU A 61 11.54 -0.33 16.13
CA GLU A 61 12.56 -0.65 17.12
C GLU A 61 13.83 0.20 16.92
N LEU A 62 14.00 0.81 15.74
CA LEU A 62 15.14 1.68 15.45
C LEU A 62 15.15 2.91 16.36
N SER A 63 16.34 3.30 16.82
CA SER A 63 16.53 4.61 17.46
C SER A 63 16.21 5.74 16.47
N GLN A 64 15.93 6.94 16.97
CA GLN A 64 15.64 8.07 16.07
C GLN A 64 16.80 8.34 15.09
N GLY A 65 18.05 8.26 15.54
CA GLY A 65 19.21 8.45 14.68
C GLY A 65 19.32 7.40 13.56
N GLU A 66 19.02 6.13 13.86
CA GLU A 66 18.99 5.08 12.82
C GLU A 66 17.83 5.27 11.85
N LEU A 67 16.67 5.70 12.36
CA LEU A 67 15.50 6.02 11.54
C LEU A 67 15.80 7.18 10.58
N ASP A 68 16.51 8.21 11.06
CA ASP A 68 16.93 9.35 10.25
C ASP A 68 17.89 8.93 9.13
N LEU A 69 18.83 8.02 9.41
CA LEU A 69 19.72 7.46 8.39
C LEU A 69 18.92 6.71 7.31
N ILE A 70 17.97 5.86 7.71
CA ILE A 70 17.10 5.14 6.78
C ILE A 70 16.27 6.10 5.93
N MET A 71 15.71 7.15 6.53
CA MET A 71 14.97 8.18 5.80
C MET A 71 15.86 8.90 4.77
N ALA A 72 17.10 9.25 5.13
CA ALA A 72 18.04 9.90 4.21
C ALA A 72 18.42 9.00 3.03
N GLU A 73 18.75 7.73 3.29
CA GLU A 73 19.13 6.77 2.26
C GLU A 73 17.97 6.49 1.29
N THR A 74 16.77 6.24 1.83
CA THR A 74 15.59 5.96 1.02
C THR A 74 15.11 7.19 0.25
N ALA A 75 15.19 8.39 0.82
CA ALA A 75 14.92 9.64 0.10
C ALA A 75 15.89 9.82 -1.09
N THR A 76 17.16 9.47 -0.93
CA THR A 76 18.17 9.53 -1.99
C THR A 76 17.84 8.56 -3.14
N ILE A 77 17.44 7.32 -2.82
CA ILE A 77 17.01 6.35 -3.84
C ILE A 77 15.74 6.84 -4.57
N ARG A 78 14.84 7.51 -3.83
CA ARG A 78 13.55 7.97 -4.37
C ARG A 78 13.66 9.24 -5.21
N SER A 79 14.69 10.06 -5.00
CA SER A 79 14.95 11.25 -5.80
C SER A 79 15.75 10.96 -7.07
N ASP A 80 16.44 9.83 -7.14
CA ASP A 80 17.17 9.39 -8.32
C ASP A 80 16.23 8.81 -9.42
N PRO A 81 16.11 9.47 -10.59
CA PRO A 81 15.26 8.98 -11.67
C PRO A 81 15.76 7.67 -12.28
N ASP A 82 17.06 7.39 -12.22
CA ASP A 82 17.64 6.17 -12.76
C ASP A 82 17.41 4.97 -11.84
N SER A 83 17.28 5.18 -10.53
CA SER A 83 16.94 4.14 -9.56
C SER A 83 15.60 3.44 -9.88
N SER A 84 14.58 4.18 -10.34
CA SER A 84 13.30 3.60 -10.77
C SER A 84 13.42 2.72 -12.02
N ARG A 85 14.33 3.08 -12.94
CA ARG A 85 14.54 2.39 -14.21
C ARG A 85 15.44 1.16 -14.06
N ASN A 86 16.54 1.31 -13.33
CA ASN A 86 17.60 0.30 -13.22
C ASN A 86 17.35 -0.68 -12.07
N ASN A 87 16.63 -0.27 -11.01
CA ASN A 87 16.35 -1.12 -9.86
C ASN A 87 14.96 -0.84 -9.27
N ARG A 88 13.92 -1.13 -10.06
CA ARG A 88 12.52 -0.92 -9.68
C ARG A 88 12.15 -1.59 -8.35
N GLY A 89 12.73 -2.76 -8.04
CA GLY A 89 12.52 -3.45 -6.77
C GLY A 89 12.99 -2.61 -5.58
N LYS A 90 14.26 -2.19 -5.57
CA LYS A 90 14.83 -1.32 -4.52
C LYS A 90 14.07 0.00 -4.44
N PHE A 91 13.69 0.59 -5.58
CA PHE A 91 12.94 1.85 -5.64
C PHE A 91 11.54 1.77 -5.00
N VAL A 92 10.83 0.65 -5.20
CA VAL A 92 9.51 0.42 -4.58
C VAL A 92 9.66 0.19 -3.07
N VAL A 93 10.59 -0.67 -2.65
CA VAL A 93 10.81 -0.94 -1.22
C VAL A 93 11.22 0.33 -0.48
N ALA A 94 12.12 1.14 -1.05
CA ALA A 94 12.52 2.42 -0.47
C ALA A 94 11.34 3.38 -0.26
N GLY A 95 10.31 3.32 -1.12
CA GLY A 95 9.09 4.11 -0.95
C GLY A 95 8.32 3.71 0.30
N TYR A 96 8.10 2.40 0.50
CA TYR A 96 7.40 1.89 1.68
C TYR A 96 8.16 2.19 2.98
N VAL A 97 9.48 2.00 2.97
CA VAL A 97 10.34 2.29 4.13
C VAL A 97 10.31 3.79 4.45
N LEU A 98 10.47 4.67 3.45
CA LEU A 98 10.47 6.11 3.66
C LEU A 98 9.14 6.61 4.24
N GLU A 99 8.03 6.10 3.73
CA GLU A 99 6.69 6.47 4.21
C GLU A 99 6.48 6.02 5.66
N LEU A 100 6.79 4.76 5.97
CA LEU A 100 6.63 4.23 7.32
C LEU A 100 7.57 4.93 8.33
N ALA A 101 8.82 5.18 7.95
CA ALA A 101 9.78 5.88 8.80
C ALA A 101 9.33 7.31 9.14
N LYS A 102 8.75 8.04 8.17
CA LYS A 102 8.17 9.37 8.42
C LYS A 102 7.02 9.32 9.43
N ILE A 103 6.10 8.38 9.25
CA ILE A 103 4.97 8.20 10.16
C ILE A 103 5.45 7.92 11.60
N ILE A 104 6.46 7.05 11.76
CA ILE A 104 7.06 6.76 13.06
C ILE A 104 7.72 8.00 13.67
N SER A 105 8.51 8.72 12.87
CA SER A 105 9.19 9.94 13.30
C SER A 105 8.21 11.02 13.76
N ASP A 106 7.14 11.27 12.99
CA ASP A 106 6.11 12.27 13.32
C ASP A 106 5.38 11.90 14.62
N ARG A 107 5.07 10.61 14.82
CA ARG A 107 4.46 10.12 16.08
C ARG A 107 5.37 10.37 17.28
N ARG A 108 6.67 10.11 17.16
CA ARG A 108 7.65 10.35 18.23
C ARG A 108 7.77 11.84 18.56
N ALA A 109 7.78 12.70 17.54
CA ALA A 109 7.78 14.15 17.72
C ALA A 109 6.54 14.64 18.46
N ASN A 110 5.36 14.12 18.12
CA ASN A 110 4.09 14.49 18.75
C ASN A 110 3.94 13.97 20.20
N GLN A 111 4.63 12.90 20.58
CA GLN A 111 4.65 12.39 21.96
C GLN A 111 5.60 13.18 22.87
N SER A 112 6.52 13.95 22.28
CA SER A 112 7.55 14.71 23.00
C SER A 112 7.17 16.17 23.24
N SER A 113 6.00 16.62 22.75
CA SER A 113 5.43 17.97 22.92
C SER A 113 4.32 17.98 23.96
#